data_AF-A0A366CTQ2-F1
#
_entry.id   AF-A0A366CTQ2-F1
#
_cell.length_a   1.000
_cell.length_b   1.000
_cell.length_c   1.000
_cell.angle_alpha   90.00
_cell.angle_beta   90.00
_cell.angle_gamma   90.00
#
_symmetry.space_group_name_H-M   'P 1'
#
loop_
_entity.id
_entity.type
_entity.pdbx_description
1 polymer ?
#
loop_
_entity_poly.entity_id
_entity_poly.type
_entity_poly.pdbx_seq_one_letter_code
_entity_poly.pdbx_strand_id
1 'polypeptide(L)'
;MSVNVVSPSPEFVTWRGNPSSELQQRTSELEAEASVLRCFDPTLVPGLLQTRDYAHAVLDPLTNGGNLAAAVDKRLNRQQQWRASSTVTHFLLAEQALHTRIGDPEITRVQLEMLLRPLPPTVTLGVLPRPSQLLSSTTNFILYDDTLAAVETVTGSLRFTDHTSISDYLTVFDTLTAGAVFGHRRPKPSSAKPSPTTSNPRRR
;
A
#
# COMPACT_ATOMS: atom_id res chain seq x y z
N MET A 1 21.72 -29.20 -23.16
CA MET A 1 20.30 -28.80 -23.27
C MET A 1 20.09 -27.67 -22.29
N SER A 2 20.03 -26.43 -22.77
CA SER A 2 19.74 -25.27 -21.91
C SER A 2 18.23 -25.19 -21.72
N VAL A 3 17.77 -25.46 -20.50
CA VAL A 3 16.37 -25.24 -20.13
C VAL A 3 16.17 -23.73 -20.12
N ASN A 4 15.41 -23.23 -21.09
CA ASN A 4 15.04 -21.83 -21.16
C ASN A 4 13.96 -21.61 -20.08
N VAL A 5 14.39 -21.37 -18.84
CA VAL A 5 13.49 -20.97 -17.77
C VAL A 5 13.10 -19.52 -18.06
N VAL A 6 11.98 -19.35 -18.76
CA VAL A 6 11.34 -18.03 -18.89
C VAL A 6 10.79 -17.71 -17.50
N SER A 7 11.60 -17.06 -16.66
CA SER A 7 11.10 -16.47 -15.43
C SER A 7 9.99 -15.47 -15.81
N PRO A 8 8.79 -15.55 -15.20
CA PRO A 8 7.74 -14.59 -15.47
C PRO A 8 8.30 -13.20 -15.15
N SER A 9 8.43 -12.38 -16.19
CA SER A 9 8.95 -11.02 -16.03
C SER A 9 7.82 -10.14 -15.53
N PRO A 10 8.08 -9.22 -14.57
CA PRO A 10 7.06 -8.29 -14.14
C PRO A 10 6.50 -7.52 -15.32
N GLU A 11 5.20 -7.30 -15.33
CA GLU A 11 4.59 -6.39 -16.29
C GLU A 11 4.96 -4.97 -15.87
N PHE A 12 5.66 -4.24 -16.75
CA PHE A 12 5.91 -2.82 -16.53
C PHE A 12 4.78 -1.99 -17.15
N VAL A 13 3.95 -1.43 -16.29
CA VAL A 13 2.83 -0.59 -16.69
C VAL A 13 3.29 0.87 -16.69
N THR A 14 3.54 1.40 -17.89
CA THR A 14 3.87 2.81 -18.09
C THR A 14 2.68 3.73 -17.80
N TRP A 15 2.97 4.89 -17.23
CA TRP A 15 2.04 6.02 -17.22
C TRP A 15 2.19 6.75 -18.55
N ARG A 16 1.23 6.67 -19.48
CA ARG A 16 1.34 7.35 -20.79
C ARG A 16 0.56 8.67 -20.73
N GLY A 17 1.20 9.77 -20.38
CA GLY A 17 0.56 11.10 -20.29
C GLY A 17 0.62 11.69 -18.88
N ASN A 18 -0.48 12.31 -18.39
CA ASN A 18 -0.55 12.91 -17.04
C ASN A 18 -0.39 11.82 -15.96
N PRO A 19 0.82 11.64 -15.37
CA PRO A 19 1.18 10.43 -14.64
C PRO A 19 0.32 10.22 -13.39
N SER A 20 -0.07 11.33 -12.76
CA SER A 20 -0.84 11.32 -11.52
C SER A 20 -2.27 10.79 -11.70
N SER A 21 -2.88 11.06 -12.86
CA SER A 21 -4.32 10.89 -13.06
C SER A 21 -4.70 9.49 -13.57
N GLU A 22 -3.87 8.90 -14.44
CA GLU A 22 -4.02 7.50 -14.88
C GLU A 22 -3.63 6.52 -13.77
N LEU A 23 -2.56 6.85 -13.03
CA LEU A 23 -2.17 6.11 -11.83
C LEU A 23 -3.32 6.08 -10.83
N GLN A 24 -3.92 7.24 -10.50
CA GLN A 24 -5.03 7.29 -9.54
C GLN A 24 -6.18 6.37 -9.96
N GLN A 25 -6.54 6.36 -11.24
CA GLN A 25 -7.67 5.57 -11.74
C GLN A 25 -7.39 4.07 -11.72
N ARG A 26 -6.26 3.63 -12.29
CA ARG A 26 -5.88 2.21 -12.30
C ARG A 26 -5.71 1.65 -10.89
N THR A 27 -5.10 2.42 -9.99
CA THR A 27 -4.99 2.01 -8.60
C THR A 27 -6.37 1.94 -7.93
N SER A 28 -7.28 2.87 -8.24
CA SER A 28 -8.64 2.83 -7.69
C SER A 28 -9.40 1.57 -8.11
N GLU A 29 -9.25 1.12 -9.36
CA GLU A 29 -9.88 -0.11 -9.87
C GLU A 29 -9.35 -1.33 -9.11
N LEU A 30 -8.03 -1.46 -8.99
CA LEU A 30 -7.41 -2.55 -8.24
C LEU A 30 -7.79 -2.54 -6.76
N GLU A 31 -7.81 -1.36 -6.12
CA GLU A 31 -8.21 -1.20 -4.72
C GLU A 31 -9.69 -1.56 -4.49
N ALA A 32 -10.57 -1.28 -5.46
CA ALA A 32 -12.00 -1.58 -5.39
C ALA A 32 -12.30 -3.07 -5.58
N GLU A 33 -11.50 -3.78 -6.37
CA GLU A 33 -11.65 -5.22 -6.59
C GLU A 33 -11.03 -6.08 -5.46
N ALA A 34 -10.05 -5.53 -4.75
CA ALA A 34 -9.34 -6.24 -3.69
C ALA A 34 -10.17 -6.42 -2.41
N SER A 35 -10.13 -7.63 -1.85
CA SER A 35 -10.69 -7.91 -0.53
C SER A 35 -9.73 -7.52 0.60
N VAL A 36 -8.43 -7.66 0.35
CA VAL A 36 -7.34 -7.33 1.27
C VAL A 36 -6.29 -6.48 0.55
N LEU A 37 -5.89 -5.39 1.19
CA LEU A 37 -4.76 -4.55 0.77
C LEU A 37 -3.66 -4.61 1.83
N ARG A 38 -2.42 -4.84 1.39
CA ARG A 38 -1.24 -4.76 2.27
C ARG A 38 -0.26 -3.77 1.67
N CYS A 39 -0.07 -2.65 2.34
CA CYS A 39 0.75 -1.54 1.86
C CYS A 39 1.96 -1.38 2.76
N PHE A 40 3.16 -1.38 2.19
CA PHE A 40 4.36 -0.96 2.87
C PHE A 40 4.90 0.32 2.22
N ASP A 41 5.16 1.35 3.03
CA ASP A 41 5.82 2.56 2.56
C ASP A 41 7.01 2.93 3.49
N PRO A 42 8.24 2.96 2.96
CA PRO A 42 9.42 3.26 3.75
C PRO A 42 9.68 4.76 3.96
N THR A 43 9.03 5.65 3.19
CA THR A 43 9.43 7.07 3.14
C THR A 43 8.29 8.06 3.20
N LEU A 44 7.05 7.67 2.88
CA LEU A 44 5.90 8.56 2.82
C LEU A 44 4.67 7.93 3.50
N VAL A 45 3.73 8.78 3.91
CA VAL A 45 2.40 8.33 4.31
C VAL A 45 1.63 7.85 3.06
N PRO A 46 1.07 6.62 3.03
CA PRO A 46 0.31 6.08 1.91
C PRO A 46 -0.80 7.01 1.45
N GLY A 47 -1.00 7.12 0.14
CA GLY A 47 -1.98 8.01 -0.48
C GLY A 47 -3.41 7.89 0.07
N LEU A 48 -3.79 6.72 0.57
CA LEU A 48 -5.11 6.48 1.19
C LEU A 48 -5.29 7.10 2.58
N LEU A 49 -4.18 7.46 3.25
CA LEU A 49 -4.15 8.08 4.57
C LEU A 49 -3.82 9.57 4.51
N GLN A 50 -3.54 10.12 3.33
CA GLN A 50 -3.10 11.50 3.18
C GLN A 50 -4.23 12.50 3.38
N THR A 51 -3.95 13.64 4.01
CA THR A 51 -4.81 14.82 3.98
C THR A 51 -4.75 15.48 2.60
N ARG A 52 -5.69 16.39 2.31
CA ARG A 52 -5.70 17.12 1.02
C ARG A 52 -4.39 17.86 0.79
N ASP A 53 -3.89 18.60 1.79
CA ASP A 53 -2.70 19.43 1.63
C ASP A 53 -1.43 18.58 1.54
N TYR A 54 -1.37 17.46 2.26
CA TYR A 54 -0.28 16.50 2.12
C TYR A 54 -0.28 15.86 0.73
N ALA A 55 -1.46 15.44 0.24
CA ALA A 55 -1.61 14.89 -1.11
C ALA A 55 -1.21 15.90 -2.19
N HIS A 56 -1.59 17.18 -2.02
CA HIS A 56 -1.17 18.27 -2.89
C HIS A 56 0.36 18.39 -2.92
N ALA A 57 1.00 18.49 -1.76
CA ALA A 57 2.46 18.63 -1.67
C ALA A 57 3.24 17.41 -2.22
N VAL A 58 2.71 16.19 -2.08
CA VAL A 58 3.31 14.99 -2.69
C VAL A 58 3.14 14.98 -4.21
N LEU A 59 1.98 15.43 -4.72
CA LEU A 59 1.66 15.36 -6.15
C LEU A 59 2.25 16.50 -6.97
N ASP A 60 2.42 17.69 -6.38
CA ASP A 60 2.92 18.89 -7.06
C ASP A 60 4.18 18.62 -7.91
N PRO A 61 5.29 18.07 -7.36
CA PRO A 61 6.48 17.79 -8.15
C PRO A 61 6.29 16.69 -9.21
N LEU A 62 5.26 15.85 -9.09
CA LEU A 62 4.99 14.73 -9.99
C LEU A 62 4.07 15.11 -11.17
N THR A 63 3.40 16.26 -11.09
CA THR A 63 2.45 16.68 -12.13
C THR A 63 3.12 17.29 -13.35
N ASN A 64 4.35 17.81 -13.23
CA ASN A 64 5.18 18.35 -14.32
C ASN A 64 4.39 19.26 -15.30
N GLY A 65 3.63 20.22 -14.77
CA GLY A 65 2.78 21.13 -15.56
C GLY A 65 1.39 20.59 -15.92
N GLY A 66 1.04 19.39 -15.47
CA GLY A 66 -0.31 18.83 -15.53
C GLY A 66 -1.28 19.46 -14.52
N ASN A 67 -2.54 19.05 -14.58
CA ASN A 67 -3.58 19.58 -13.68
C ASN A 67 -3.48 18.95 -12.27
N LEU A 68 -2.77 19.62 -11.37
CA LEU A 68 -2.60 19.21 -9.98
C LEU A 68 -3.92 19.12 -9.20
N ALA A 69 -4.81 20.08 -9.37
CA ALA A 69 -6.12 20.06 -8.71
C ALA A 69 -6.90 18.79 -9.05
N ALA A 70 -6.96 18.43 -10.33
CA ALA A 70 -7.59 17.19 -10.77
C ALA A 70 -6.93 15.93 -10.20
N ALA A 71 -5.60 15.93 -10.05
CA ALA A 71 -4.86 14.81 -9.45
C ALA A 71 -5.19 14.63 -7.96
N VAL A 72 -5.23 15.75 -7.21
CA VAL A 72 -5.62 15.77 -5.79
C VAL A 72 -7.06 15.31 -5.63
N ASP A 73 -7.98 15.82 -6.44
CA ASP A 73 -9.40 15.44 -6.37
C ASP A 73 -9.60 13.95 -6.68
N LYS A 74 -8.89 13.41 -7.69
CA LYS A 74 -8.90 11.96 -7.96
C LYS A 74 -8.42 11.15 -6.75
N ARG A 75 -7.36 11.58 -6.07
CA ARG A 75 -6.85 10.90 -4.87
C ARG A 75 -7.86 10.92 -3.72
N LEU A 76 -8.51 12.07 -3.50
CA LEU A 76 -9.50 12.21 -2.44
C LEU A 76 -10.79 11.43 -2.73
N ASN A 77 -11.21 11.38 -3.99
CA ASN A 77 -12.33 10.53 -4.41
C ASN A 77 -11.99 9.03 -4.21
N ARG A 78 -10.77 8.60 -4.56
CA ARG A 78 -10.29 7.24 -4.31
C ARG A 78 -10.30 6.90 -2.81
N GLN A 79 -9.83 7.82 -1.97
CA GLN A 79 -9.91 7.67 -0.51
C GLN A 79 -11.34 7.54 -0.01
N GLN A 80 -12.29 8.30 -0.55
CA GLN A 80 -13.69 8.23 -0.15
C GLN A 80 -14.31 6.87 -0.51
N GLN A 81 -14.01 6.36 -1.72
CA GLN A 81 -14.46 5.04 -2.16
C GLN A 81 -13.90 3.92 -1.28
N TRP A 82 -12.59 3.96 -1.00
CA TRP A 82 -11.95 3.01 -0.10
C TRP A 82 -12.55 3.05 1.32
N ARG A 83 -12.82 4.24 1.88
CA ARG A 83 -13.46 4.34 3.21
C ARG A 83 -14.88 3.78 3.24
N ALA A 84 -15.57 3.77 2.10
CA ALA A 84 -16.91 3.20 1.96
C ALA A 84 -16.91 1.70 1.64
N SER A 85 -15.75 1.11 1.32
CA SER A 85 -15.64 -0.31 1.00
C SER A 85 -15.50 -1.18 2.25
N SER A 86 -15.69 -2.50 2.08
CA SER A 86 -15.41 -3.50 3.11
C SER A 86 -13.98 -4.07 3.02
N THR A 87 -13.10 -3.45 2.24
CA THR A 87 -11.73 -3.92 2.02
C THR A 87 -10.94 -3.88 3.33
N VAL A 88 -10.34 -5.02 3.69
CA VAL A 88 -9.42 -5.08 4.83
C VAL A 88 -8.09 -4.47 4.39
N THR A 89 -7.55 -3.52 5.14
CA THR A 89 -6.33 -2.81 4.74
C THR A 89 -5.30 -2.77 5.85
N HIS A 90 -4.08 -3.19 5.53
CA HIS A 90 -2.95 -3.19 6.44
C HIS A 90 -1.90 -2.20 5.91
N PHE A 91 -1.72 -1.09 6.61
CA PHE A 91 -0.65 -0.14 6.34
C PHE A 91 0.52 -0.42 7.27
N LEU A 92 1.71 -0.58 6.70
CA LEU A 92 2.97 -0.57 7.41
C LEU A 92 3.81 0.60 6.93
N LEU A 93 4.21 1.43 7.88
CA LEU A 93 5.10 2.56 7.66
C LEU A 93 6.46 2.26 8.26
N ALA A 94 7.54 2.59 7.57
CA ALA A 94 8.78 2.83 8.32
C ALA A 94 8.63 4.12 9.15
N GLU A 95 9.25 4.17 10.33
CA GLU A 95 9.26 5.39 11.16
C GLU A 95 9.73 6.62 10.39
N GLN A 96 10.64 6.43 9.41
CA GLN A 96 11.09 7.49 8.51
C GLN A 96 9.95 8.19 7.77
N ALA A 97 8.88 7.48 7.40
CA ALA A 97 7.70 8.08 6.75
C ALA A 97 7.00 9.15 7.61
N LEU A 98 7.13 9.06 8.95
CA LEU A 98 6.59 10.03 9.89
C LEU A 98 7.50 11.26 10.06
N HIS A 99 8.75 11.16 9.63
CA HIS A 99 9.76 12.21 9.72
C HIS A 99 10.04 12.92 8.40
N THR A 100 9.61 12.36 7.28
CA THR A 100 9.76 12.98 5.96
C THR A 100 8.98 14.29 5.91
N ARG A 101 9.68 15.39 5.66
CA ARG A 101 9.07 16.71 5.52
C ARG A 101 8.42 16.84 4.16
N ILE A 102 7.10 16.97 4.15
CA ILE A 102 6.31 17.20 2.94
C ILE A 102 5.63 18.56 3.05
N GLY A 103 5.92 19.42 2.07
CA GLY A 103 5.48 20.81 2.09
C GLY A 103 5.99 21.57 3.31
N ASP A 104 5.15 22.43 3.86
CA ASP A 104 5.40 23.18 5.09
C ASP A 104 5.31 22.26 6.33
N PRO A 105 6.09 22.49 7.41
CA PRO A 105 5.94 21.80 8.69
C PRO A 105 4.49 21.65 9.18
N GLU A 106 3.63 22.64 8.95
CA GLU A 106 2.22 22.60 9.34
C GLU A 106 1.43 21.52 8.61
N ILE A 107 1.72 21.27 7.33
CA ILE A 107 1.10 20.20 6.53
C ILE A 107 1.45 18.83 7.14
N THR A 108 2.73 18.65 7.48
CA THR A 108 3.19 17.40 8.11
C THR A 108 2.58 17.22 9.50
N ARG A 109 2.47 18.30 10.30
CA ARG A 109 1.81 18.26 11.62
C ARG A 109 0.36 17.79 11.51
N VAL A 110 -0.42 18.40 10.62
CA VAL A 110 -1.84 18.05 10.39
C VAL A 110 -1.97 16.62 9.87
N GLN A 111 -1.05 16.15 9.02
CA GLN A 111 -1.01 14.76 8.57
C GLN A 111 -0.81 13.78 9.74
N LEU A 112 0.12 14.07 10.66
CA LEU A 112 0.38 13.21 11.81
C LEU A 112 -0.83 13.20 12.78
N GLU A 113 -1.46 14.34 13.00
CA GLU A 113 -2.71 14.41 13.79
C GLU A 113 -3.83 13.57 13.17
N MET A 114 -3.90 13.53 11.84
CA MET A 114 -4.85 12.65 11.15
C MET A 114 -4.53 11.18 11.44
N LEU A 115 -3.27 10.75 11.40
CA LEU A 115 -2.90 9.35 11.69
C LEU A 115 -3.24 8.91 13.12
N LEU A 116 -3.39 9.84 14.07
CA LEU A 116 -3.81 9.56 15.45
C LEU A 116 -5.32 9.35 15.61
N ARG A 117 -6.13 9.71 14.61
CA ARG A 117 -7.58 9.54 14.68
C ARG A 117 -7.96 8.04 14.59
N PRO A 118 -9.09 7.64 15.20
CA PRO A 118 -9.58 6.27 15.07
C PRO A 118 -9.74 5.86 13.59
N LEU A 119 -9.16 4.71 13.25
CA LEU A 119 -9.30 4.09 11.93
C LEU A 119 -10.48 3.10 11.93
N PRO A 120 -11.10 2.82 10.76
CA PRO A 120 -12.15 1.81 10.66
C PRO A 120 -11.69 0.44 11.15
N PRO A 121 -12.61 -0.44 11.59
CA PRO A 121 -12.27 -1.79 12.02
C PRO A 121 -11.81 -2.71 10.87
N THR A 122 -11.79 -2.26 9.63
CA THR A 122 -11.17 -2.99 8.53
C THR A 122 -9.71 -2.58 8.32
N VAL A 123 -9.23 -1.55 9.02
CA VAL A 123 -7.93 -0.93 8.79
C VAL A 123 -6.99 -1.16 9.96
N THR A 124 -5.74 -1.48 9.66
CA THR A 124 -4.65 -1.56 10.64
C THR A 124 -3.49 -0.69 10.20
N LEU A 125 -2.88 0.03 11.14
CA LEU A 125 -1.70 0.85 10.92
C LEU A 125 -0.59 0.39 11.87
N GLY A 126 0.53 -0.05 11.29
CA GLY A 126 1.76 -0.39 12.00
C GLY A 126 2.91 0.54 11.61
N VAL A 127 3.82 0.76 12.54
CA VAL A 127 5.04 1.54 12.33
C VAL A 127 6.24 0.66 12.64
N LEU A 128 7.22 0.60 11.75
CA LEU A 128 8.47 -0.10 11.91
C LEU A 128 9.51 0.87 12.52
N PRO A 129 9.90 0.73 13.81
CA PRO A 129 10.77 1.67 14.51
C PRO A 129 12.24 1.57 14.09
N ARG A 130 13.03 2.62 14.32
CA ARG A 130 14.50 2.58 14.17
C ARG A 130 15.20 2.03 15.44
N PRO A 131 16.29 1.25 15.33
CA PRO A 131 16.86 0.62 14.14
C PRO A 131 16.31 -0.81 13.99
N SER A 132 15.09 -0.97 13.44
CA SER A 132 14.66 -2.29 12.98
C SER A 132 15.67 -2.81 11.96
N GLN A 133 16.04 -4.09 12.05
CA GLN A 133 16.80 -4.75 10.99
C GLN A 133 15.99 -4.70 9.69
N LEU A 134 16.31 -3.75 8.82
CA LEU A 134 15.74 -3.69 7.48
C LEU A 134 16.36 -4.85 6.70
N LEU A 135 15.54 -5.85 6.34
CA LEU A 135 16.02 -7.07 5.71
C LEU A 135 16.56 -6.85 4.29
N SER A 136 16.29 -5.70 3.69
CA SER A 136 16.82 -5.26 2.40
C SER A 136 16.41 -3.79 2.17
N SER A 137 16.94 -3.16 1.12
CA SER A 137 16.44 -1.89 0.57
C SER A 137 15.06 -2.08 -0.07
N THR A 138 14.07 -2.47 0.72
CA THR A 138 12.70 -2.70 0.26
C THR A 138 12.07 -1.37 -0.14
N THR A 139 11.62 -1.25 -1.39
CA THR A 139 10.88 -0.08 -1.88
C THR A 139 9.45 -0.11 -1.36
N ASN A 140 8.67 0.92 -1.63
CA ASN A 140 7.23 0.84 -1.40
C ASN A 140 6.60 -0.25 -2.27
N PHE A 141 5.60 -0.93 -1.74
CA PHE A 141 4.80 -1.90 -2.50
C PHE A 141 3.39 -2.04 -1.93
N ILE A 142 2.46 -2.47 -2.78
CA ILE A 142 1.09 -2.80 -2.42
C ILE A 142 0.79 -4.22 -2.90
N LEU A 143 0.30 -5.07 -2.01
CA LEU A 143 -0.31 -6.34 -2.34
C LEU A 143 -1.83 -6.18 -2.41
N TYR A 144 -2.40 -6.63 -3.51
CA TYR A 144 -3.84 -6.79 -3.72
C TYR A 144 -4.15 -8.27 -3.58
N ASP A 145 -4.87 -8.61 -2.52
CA ASP A 145 -5.08 -9.97 -2.08
C ASP A 145 -3.76 -10.77 -2.04
N ASP A 146 -3.78 -11.99 -2.53
CA ASP A 146 -2.60 -12.84 -2.70
C ASP A 146 -2.38 -13.13 -4.20
N THR A 147 -2.67 -12.13 -5.06
CA THR A 147 -2.69 -12.30 -6.52
C THR A 147 -1.88 -11.26 -7.29
N LEU A 148 -1.68 -10.06 -6.73
CA LEU A 148 -0.92 -8.99 -7.38
C LEU A 148 -0.05 -8.23 -6.37
N ALA A 149 1.24 -8.10 -6.67
CA ALA A 149 2.13 -7.14 -6.03
C ALA A 149 2.44 -6.01 -7.01
N ALA A 150 2.25 -4.77 -6.59
CA ALA A 150 2.58 -3.59 -7.37
C ALA A 150 3.66 -2.77 -6.65
N VAL A 151 4.72 -2.45 -7.39
CA VAL A 151 5.80 -1.56 -6.96
C VAL A 151 5.74 -0.32 -7.81
N GLU A 152 5.65 0.86 -7.18
CA GLU A 152 5.67 2.13 -7.91
C GLU A 152 7.11 2.53 -8.24
N THR A 153 7.29 3.12 -9.41
CA THR A 153 8.55 3.69 -9.89
C THR A 153 8.29 5.09 -10.43
N VAL A 154 9.34 5.83 -10.78
CA VAL A 154 9.21 7.19 -11.33
C VAL A 154 8.38 7.21 -12.64
N THR A 155 8.49 6.17 -13.48
CA THR A 155 7.93 6.17 -14.85
C THR A 155 6.77 5.20 -15.05
N GLY A 156 6.51 4.33 -14.08
CA GLY A 156 5.51 3.28 -14.18
C GLY A 156 5.31 2.53 -12.87
N SER A 157 4.62 1.39 -12.95
CA SER A 157 4.59 0.41 -11.88
C SER A 157 5.04 -0.95 -12.41
N LEU A 158 5.87 -1.64 -11.64
CA LEU A 158 6.14 -3.06 -11.84
C LEU A 158 5.02 -3.86 -11.18
N ARG A 159 4.42 -4.76 -11.93
CA ARG A 159 3.35 -5.65 -11.47
C ARG A 159 3.81 -7.10 -11.54
N PHE A 160 3.68 -7.79 -10.42
CA PHE A 160 3.99 -9.20 -10.28
C PHE A 160 2.70 -9.96 -10.00
N THR A 161 2.42 -10.97 -10.80
CA THR A 161 1.25 -11.85 -10.66
C THR A 161 1.62 -13.32 -10.57
N ASP A 162 2.91 -13.65 -10.72
CA ASP A 162 3.38 -15.01 -10.55
C ASP A 162 3.47 -15.39 -9.07
N HIS A 163 3.14 -16.66 -8.78
CA HIS A 163 3.04 -17.16 -7.42
C HIS A 163 4.34 -17.01 -6.61
N THR A 164 5.51 -17.14 -7.26
CA THR A 164 6.81 -17.03 -6.57
C THR A 164 7.03 -15.61 -6.07
N SER A 165 6.89 -14.62 -6.94
CA SER A 165 7.02 -13.22 -6.56
C SER A 165 5.99 -12.82 -5.49
N ILE A 166 4.73 -13.23 -5.65
CA ILE A 166 3.69 -12.97 -4.63
C ILE A 166 4.07 -13.57 -3.27
N SER A 167 4.54 -14.81 -3.25
CA SER A 167 4.99 -15.48 -2.02
C SER A 167 6.17 -14.74 -1.36
N ASP A 168 7.10 -14.21 -2.16
CA ASP A 168 8.23 -13.43 -1.65
C ASP A 168 7.77 -12.12 -1.03
N TYR A 169 6.89 -11.35 -1.70
CA TYR A 169 6.34 -10.12 -1.13
C TYR A 169 5.49 -10.36 0.12
N LEU A 170 4.70 -11.44 0.18
CA LEU A 170 3.97 -11.83 1.39
C LEU A 170 4.92 -12.15 2.54
N THR A 171 6.01 -12.86 2.26
CA THR A 171 7.04 -13.18 3.26
C THR A 171 7.73 -11.92 3.78
N VAL A 172 8.07 -10.99 2.88
CA VAL A 172 8.65 -9.69 3.26
C VAL A 172 7.64 -8.91 4.12
N PHE A 173 6.39 -8.81 3.71
CA PHE A 173 5.35 -8.10 4.47
C PHE A 173 5.13 -8.69 5.86
N ASP A 174 5.04 -10.01 5.99
CA ASP A 174 4.90 -10.70 7.27
C ASP A 174 6.11 -10.43 8.18
N THR A 175 7.32 -10.36 7.60
CA THR A 175 8.52 -10.10 8.36
C THR A 175 8.60 -8.64 8.84
N LEU A 176 8.19 -7.68 8.00
CA LEU A 176 8.05 -6.28 8.39
C LEU A 176 6.97 -6.12 9.48
N THR A 177 5.85 -6.83 9.36
CA THR A 177 4.78 -6.90 10.37
C THR A 177 5.28 -7.47 11.69
N ALA A 178 6.23 -8.40 11.66
CA ALA A 178 6.81 -8.99 12.86
C ALA A 178 7.60 -7.96 13.69
N GLY A 179 8.30 -7.03 13.02
CA GLY A 179 9.07 -5.95 13.66
C GLY A 179 8.31 -4.66 13.92
N ALA A 180 7.10 -4.52 13.39
CA ALA A 180 6.30 -3.31 13.56
C ALA A 180 5.61 -3.22 14.93
N VAL A 181 5.52 -1.99 15.44
CA VAL A 181 4.64 -1.65 16.56
C VAL A 181 3.28 -1.25 16.03
N PHE A 182 2.24 -1.65 16.74
CA PHE A 182 0.86 -1.32 16.43
C PHE A 182 0.27 -0.56 17.59
N GLY A 183 -0.73 0.27 17.31
CA GLY A 183 -1.60 0.79 18.36
C GLY A 183 -2.47 -0.34 18.93
N HIS A 184 -3.79 -0.16 18.86
CA HIS A 184 -4.72 -1.07 19.52
C HIS A 184 -4.94 -2.41 18.79
N ARG A 185 -4.31 -2.63 17.62
CA ARG A 185 -4.62 -3.80 16.77
C ARG A 185 -3.47 -4.21 15.86
N ARG A 186 -3.17 -5.51 15.85
CA ARG A 186 -2.15 -6.15 14.99
C ARG A 186 -2.82 -6.99 13.87
N PRO A 187 -2.30 -6.99 12.63
CA PRO A 187 -2.75 -7.90 11.58
C PRO A 187 -2.47 -9.36 11.96
N LYS A 188 -3.28 -10.29 11.46
CA LYS A 188 -2.89 -11.71 11.47
C LYS A 188 -1.77 -11.92 10.42
N PRO A 189 -0.83 -12.85 10.65
CA PRO A 189 0.18 -13.19 9.64
C PRO A 189 -0.49 -13.64 8.35
N SER A 190 0.02 -13.22 7.19
CA SER A 190 -0.49 -13.61 5.88
C SER A 190 -0.27 -15.11 5.63
N SER A 191 0.78 -15.68 6.24
CA SER A 191 1.09 -17.12 6.27
C SER A 191 0.18 -17.98 7.15
N ALA A 192 -0.79 -17.41 7.87
CA ALA A 192 -1.76 -18.20 8.61
C ALA A 192 -2.69 -18.93 7.63
N LYS A 193 -2.44 -20.23 7.41
CA LYS A 193 -3.36 -21.11 6.67
C LYS A 193 -4.80 -20.85 7.13
N PRO A 194 -5.78 -20.73 6.22
CA PRO A 194 -7.17 -20.64 6.61
C PRO A 194 -7.47 -21.79 7.56
N SER A 195 -7.99 -21.48 8.74
CA SER A 195 -8.42 -22.48 9.70
C SER A 195 -9.37 -23.43 8.96
N PRO A 196 -9.19 -24.76 9.05
CA PRO A 196 -10.08 -25.68 8.38
C PRO A 196 -11.48 -25.39 8.89
N THR A 197 -12.35 -24.92 7.99
CA THR A 197 -13.77 -24.78 8.24
C THR A 197 -14.22 -26.13 8.78
N THR A 198 -14.54 -26.17 10.06
CA THR A 198 -15.16 -27.34 10.68
C THR A 198 -16.59 -27.35 10.14
N SER A 199 -16.75 -27.86 8.91
CA SER A 199 -18.01 -28.37 8.42
C SER A 199 -18.33 -29.56 9.32
N ASN A 200 -19.08 -29.28 10.39
CA ASN A 200 -19.63 -30.27 11.28
C ASN A 200 -20.74 -31.03 10.53
N PRO A 201 -20.52 -32.28 10.09
CA PRO A 201 -21.57 -33.04 9.44
C PRO A 201 -22.20 -33.90 10.53
N ARG A 202 -23.17 -33.34 11.27
CA ARG A 202 -24.19 -34.08 12.04
C ARG A 202 -25.08 -33.11 12.82
N ARG A 203 -26.32 -32.93 12.35
CA ARG A 203 -27.50 -33.09 13.21
C ARG A 203 -28.77 -33.24 12.36
N ARG A 204 -29.24 -34.50 12.38
CA ARG A 204 -30.58 -35.04 12.11
C ARG A 204 -31.06 -35.09 10.67
#